data_AF-A0A532VHB8-F1
#
_entry.id   AF-A0A532VHB8-F1
#
_cell.length_a   1.000
_cell.length_b   1.000
_cell.length_c   1.000
_cell.angle_alpha   90.00
_cell.angle_beta   90.00
_cell.angle_gamma   90.00
#
_symmetry.space_group_name_H-M   'P 1'
#
loop_
_entity.id
_entity.type
_entity.pdbx_description
1 polymer ?
#
loop_
_entity_poly.entity_id
_entity_poly.type
_entity_poly.pdbx_seq_one_letter_code
_entity_poly.pdbx_strand_id
1 'polypeptide(L)'
;MKAIEAYPNISYLEIPYGDVVMPGYLAKSEKGAGFLHMAILVDDFDAKVEQLRLKGFTVHVEESVDPFPGCPLLREAYVLPKDASRGVLIDLMDAENFPVSLGGLAPAKKTDKE
;
A
#
# COMPACT_ATOMS: atom_id res chain seq x y z
N MET A 1 -2.88 -9.99 11.24
CA MET A 1 -2.61 -11.45 11.24
C MET A 1 -3.53 -12.26 10.32
N LYS A 2 -4.80 -11.86 10.07
CA LYS A 2 -5.75 -12.64 9.23
C LYS A 2 -5.31 -12.88 7.77
N ALA A 3 -4.52 -12.00 7.15
CA ALA A 3 -4.06 -12.17 5.78
C ALA A 3 -3.00 -13.28 5.60
N ILE A 4 -2.13 -13.52 6.59
CA ILE A 4 -1.05 -14.53 6.50
C ILE A 4 -1.63 -15.95 6.57
N GLU A 5 -2.72 -16.12 7.32
CA GLU A 5 -3.40 -17.41 7.46
C GLU A 5 -4.11 -17.85 6.16
N ALA A 6 -4.50 -16.89 5.32
CA ALA A 6 -5.16 -17.17 4.03
C ALA A 6 -4.19 -17.52 2.89
N TYR A 7 -2.89 -17.18 3.02
CA TYR A 7 -1.91 -17.34 1.95
C TYR A 7 -0.63 -18.03 2.46
N PRO A 8 -0.57 -19.38 2.41
CA PRO A 8 0.54 -20.15 2.99
C PRO A 8 1.91 -19.91 2.32
N ASN A 9 1.91 -19.29 1.15
CA ASN A 9 3.10 -18.88 0.41
C ASN A 9 3.58 -17.47 0.77
N ILE A 10 2.90 -16.75 1.66
CA ILE A 10 3.29 -15.41 2.10
C ILE A 10 3.75 -15.48 3.55
N SER A 11 4.95 -14.97 3.83
CA SER A 11 5.50 -14.85 5.19
C SER A 11 5.63 -13.37 5.56
N TYR A 12 5.15 -12.99 6.73
CA TYR A 12 5.41 -11.65 7.26
C TYR A 12 6.88 -11.54 7.71
N LEU A 13 7.46 -10.37 7.47
CA LEU A 13 8.86 -10.09 7.70
C LEU A 13 8.99 -8.64 8.16
N GLU A 14 9.76 -8.40 9.21
CA GLU A 14 10.11 -7.07 9.67
C GLU A 14 11.42 -6.64 9.00
N ILE A 15 11.35 -5.66 8.08
CA ILE A 15 12.50 -5.16 7.33
C ILE A 15 13.07 -3.96 8.09
N PRO A 16 14.24 -4.09 8.76
CA PRO A 16 14.90 -2.93 9.36
C PRO A 16 15.43 -1.99 8.27
N TYR A 17 15.09 -0.70 8.36
CA TYR A 17 15.57 0.37 7.49
C TYR A 17 15.92 1.62 8.32
N GLY A 18 17.21 1.81 8.58
CA GLY A 18 17.67 2.82 9.55
C GLY A 18 17.11 2.51 10.94
N ASP A 19 16.49 3.52 11.56
CA ASP A 19 15.87 3.41 12.89
C ASP A 19 14.39 2.94 12.83
N VAL A 20 13.89 2.56 11.65
CA VAL A 20 12.49 2.17 11.43
C VAL A 20 12.40 0.70 11.05
N VAL A 21 11.40 -0.01 11.57
CA VAL A 21 11.05 -1.37 11.15
C VAL A 21 9.85 -1.30 10.23
N MET A 22 10.03 -1.65 8.95
CA MET A 22 8.96 -1.69 7.97
C MET A 22 8.30 -3.08 7.95
N PRO A 23 6.97 -3.17 8.10
CA PRO A 23 6.26 -4.43 7.87
C PRO A 23 6.36 -4.80 6.38
N GLY A 24 6.84 -6.00 6.09
CA GLY A 24 6.97 -6.54 4.74
C GLY A 24 6.33 -7.93 4.61
N TYR A 25 5.95 -8.29 3.40
CA TYR A 25 5.44 -9.61 3.07
C TYR A 25 6.35 -10.28 2.03
N LEU A 26 6.91 -11.43 2.39
CA LEU A 26 7.72 -12.25 1.53
C LEU A 26 6.84 -13.30 0.85
N ALA A 27 6.61 -13.14 -0.45
CA ALA A 27 6.03 -14.22 -1.25
C ALA A 27 7.11 -15.25 -1.59
N LYS A 28 6.91 -16.49 -1.16
CA LYS A 28 7.66 -17.65 -1.64
C LYS A 28 7.15 -17.99 -3.04
N SER A 29 7.99 -17.77 -4.04
CA SER A 29 7.79 -18.29 -5.39
C SER A 29 8.64 -19.54 -5.61
N GLU A 30 8.34 -20.35 -6.63
CA GLU A 30 9.20 -21.47 -7.06
C GLU A 30 10.64 -21.02 -7.41
N LYS A 31 10.83 -19.71 -7.66
CA LYS A 31 12.12 -19.08 -7.95
C LYS A 31 12.82 -18.52 -6.70
N GLY A 32 12.27 -18.79 -5.51
CA GLY A 32 12.80 -18.33 -4.23
C GLY A 32 12.08 -17.10 -3.68
N ALA A 33 12.64 -16.61 -2.57
CA ALA A 33 12.23 -15.42 -1.86
C ALA A 33 12.56 -14.14 -2.66
N GLY A 34 11.67 -13.16 -2.67
CA GLY A 34 11.90 -11.89 -3.36
C GLY A 34 10.92 -10.79 -2.97
N PHE A 35 11.16 -9.59 -3.49
CA PHE A 35 10.25 -8.46 -3.37
C PHE A 35 8.97 -8.71 -4.18
N LEU A 36 7.81 -8.59 -3.51
CA LEU A 36 6.50 -8.87 -4.12
C LEU A 36 5.90 -7.64 -4.82
N HIS A 37 5.83 -6.52 -4.12
CA HIS A 37 5.24 -5.27 -4.62
C HIS A 37 5.81 -4.06 -3.87
N MET A 38 5.49 -2.87 -4.35
CA MET A 38 5.82 -1.59 -3.72
C MET A 38 4.53 -0.83 -3.39
N ALA A 39 4.37 -0.44 -2.13
CA ALA A 39 3.28 0.41 -1.69
C ALA A 39 3.75 1.87 -1.58
N ILE A 40 2.94 2.80 -2.09
CA ILE A 40 3.22 4.24 -2.11
C ILE A 40 2.07 4.97 -1.43
N LEU A 41 2.36 5.66 -0.33
CA LEU A 41 1.39 6.53 0.33
C LEU A 41 1.13 7.77 -0.54
N VAL A 42 -0.16 8.12 -0.71
CA VAL A 42 -0.59 9.27 -1.51
C VAL A 42 -1.54 10.16 -0.71
N ASP A 43 -1.29 11.48 -0.75
CA ASP A 43 -2.08 12.46 0.00
C ASP A 43 -3.49 12.66 -0.56
N ASP A 44 -3.62 12.67 -1.88
CA ASP A 44 -4.89 12.82 -2.60
C ASP A 44 -5.12 11.57 -3.44
N PHE A 45 -5.65 10.55 -2.76
CA PHE A 45 -5.86 9.20 -3.32
C PHE A 45 -6.75 9.25 -4.56
N ASP A 46 -7.91 9.89 -4.45
CA ASP A 46 -8.90 9.94 -5.52
C ASP A 46 -8.38 10.71 -6.74
N ALA A 47 -7.71 11.85 -6.53
CA ALA A 47 -7.10 12.56 -7.66
C ALA A 47 -5.99 11.74 -8.32
N LYS A 48 -5.21 10.96 -7.55
CA LYS A 48 -4.15 10.11 -8.12
C LYS A 48 -4.73 8.96 -8.95
N VAL A 49 -5.78 8.31 -8.46
CA VAL A 49 -6.50 7.25 -9.18
C VAL A 49 -7.05 7.78 -10.50
N GLU A 50 -7.73 8.94 -10.47
CA GLU A 50 -8.27 9.56 -11.68
C GLU A 50 -7.17 9.98 -12.66
N GLN A 51 -6.05 10.54 -12.18
CA GLN A 51 -4.89 10.85 -13.02
C GLN A 51 -4.32 9.62 -13.72
N LEU A 52 -4.27 8.47 -13.05
CA LEU A 52 -3.79 7.22 -13.65
C LEU A 52 -4.77 6.68 -14.70
N ARG A 53 -6.08 6.70 -14.41
CA ARG A 53 -7.11 6.32 -15.37
C ARG A 53 -7.09 7.19 -16.64
N LEU A 54 -6.94 8.51 -16.48
CA LEU A 54 -6.81 9.45 -17.60
C LEU A 54 -5.56 9.20 -18.47
N LYS A 55 -4.51 8.61 -17.89
CA LYS A 55 -3.31 8.19 -18.61
C LYS A 55 -3.48 6.83 -19.31
N GLY A 56 -4.65 6.22 -19.23
CA GLY A 56 -4.99 4.96 -19.89
C GLY A 56 -4.69 3.71 -19.09
N PHE A 57 -4.37 3.84 -17.79
CA PHE A 57 -4.16 2.68 -16.92
C PHE A 57 -5.49 2.10 -16.43
N THR A 58 -5.60 0.77 -16.42
CA THR A 58 -6.67 0.07 -15.70
C THR A 58 -6.31 0.04 -14.21
N VAL A 59 -6.99 0.86 -13.41
CA VAL A 59 -6.74 0.96 -11.96
C VAL A 59 -7.82 0.21 -11.19
N HIS A 60 -7.39 -0.78 -10.42
CA HIS A 60 -8.22 -1.49 -9.46
C HIS A 60 -8.21 -0.74 -8.13
N VAL A 61 -9.35 -0.67 -7.45
CA VAL A 61 -9.49 -0.04 -6.14
C VAL A 61 -10.13 -1.04 -5.19
N GLU A 62 -9.52 -1.20 -4.02
CA GLU A 62 -10.01 -2.06 -2.94
C GLU A 62 -10.12 -1.27 -1.64
N GLU A 63 -11.11 -1.64 -0.83
CA GLU A 63 -11.35 -1.03 0.47
C GLU A 63 -11.48 -2.14 1.52
N SER A 64 -10.78 -1.96 2.64
CA SER A 64 -10.82 -2.87 3.78
C SER A 64 -11.17 -2.10 5.05
N VAL A 65 -12.23 -2.52 5.74
CA VAL A 65 -12.68 -1.92 7.01
C VAL A 65 -11.99 -2.62 8.18
N ASP A 66 -11.45 -1.82 9.11
CA ASP A 66 -10.69 -2.26 10.29
C ASP A 66 -9.64 -3.37 10.02
N PRO A 67 -8.77 -3.24 9.00
CA PRO A 67 -7.85 -4.31 8.62
C PRO A 67 -6.78 -4.58 9.68
N PHE A 68 -6.42 -3.58 10.47
CA PHE A 68 -5.46 -3.67 11.57
C PHE A 68 -5.64 -2.53 12.59
N PRO A 69 -5.11 -2.68 13.81
CA PRO A 69 -5.26 -1.66 14.86
C PRO A 69 -4.78 -0.27 14.41
N GLY A 70 -5.61 0.74 14.63
CA GLY A 70 -5.32 2.12 14.30
C GLY A 70 -5.68 2.54 12.88
N CYS A 71 -6.09 1.61 12.00
CA CYS A 71 -6.56 1.89 10.65
C CYS A 71 -8.05 1.56 10.53
N PRO A 72 -8.96 2.55 10.63
CA PRO A 72 -10.40 2.29 10.53
C PRO A 72 -10.84 1.91 9.11
N LEU A 73 -10.13 2.43 8.12
CA LEU A 73 -10.35 2.15 6.70
C LEU A 73 -9.00 2.12 6.00
N LEU A 74 -8.75 1.09 5.20
CA LEU A 74 -7.64 1.09 4.27
C LEU A 74 -8.19 1.14 2.85
N ARG A 75 -7.69 2.08 2.06
CA ARG A 75 -8.00 2.19 0.63
C ARG A 75 -6.72 1.99 -0.16
N GLU A 76 -6.78 1.05 -1.10
CA GLU A 76 -5.66 0.67 -1.94
C GLU A 76 -6.06 0.76 -3.40
N ALA A 77 -5.18 1.30 -4.23
CA ALA A 77 -5.37 1.34 -5.67
C ALA A 77 -4.14 0.81 -6.38
N TYR A 78 -4.32 -0.15 -7.29
CA TYR A 78 -3.20 -0.82 -7.93
C TYR A 78 -3.40 -1.01 -9.41
N VAL A 79 -2.28 -1.08 -10.13
CA VAL A 79 -2.24 -1.44 -11.54
C VAL A 79 -1.50 -2.75 -11.68
N LEU A 80 -2.11 -3.72 -12.34
CA LEU A 80 -1.53 -5.05 -12.46
C LEU A 80 -0.21 -5.00 -13.25
N PRO A 81 0.79 -5.83 -12.89
CA PRO A 81 2.10 -5.81 -13.54
C PRO A 81 2.10 -5.93 -15.06
N LYS A 82 1.11 -6.68 -15.59
CA LYS A 82 0.90 -6.89 -17.02
C LYS A 82 0.49 -5.60 -17.76
N ASP A 83 -0.04 -4.61 -17.04
CA ASP A 83 -0.70 -3.44 -17.61
C ASP A 83 0.14 -2.15 -17.49
N ALA A 84 1.16 -2.06 -16.61
CA ALA A 84 1.86 -0.78 -16.40
C ALA A 84 3.34 -0.80 -15.98
N SER A 85 3.86 -1.88 -15.40
CA SER A 85 5.01 -1.74 -14.48
C SER A 85 6.11 -2.78 -14.68
N ARG A 86 6.28 -3.28 -15.92
CA ARG A 86 7.38 -4.17 -16.32
C ARG A 86 7.59 -5.37 -15.36
N GLY A 87 6.49 -5.88 -14.79
CA GLY A 87 6.53 -7.04 -13.88
C GLY A 87 6.48 -6.72 -12.38
N VAL A 88 6.44 -5.46 -11.95
CA VAL A 88 6.38 -5.06 -10.53
C VAL A 88 4.97 -4.61 -10.15
N LEU A 89 4.33 -5.18 -9.12
CA LEU A 89 3.06 -4.63 -8.64
C LEU A 89 3.33 -3.32 -7.87
N ILE A 90 2.56 -2.27 -8.17
CA ILE A 90 2.63 -0.98 -7.47
C ILE A 90 1.23 -0.68 -6.93
N ASP A 91 1.17 -0.51 -5.60
CA ASP A 91 -0.04 -0.18 -4.87
C ASP A 91 0.06 1.26 -4.36
N LEU A 92 -1.01 2.02 -4.52
CA LEU A 92 -1.20 3.33 -3.92
C LEU A 92 -2.03 3.13 -2.66
N MET A 93 -1.58 3.69 -1.54
CA MET A 93 -2.30 3.63 -0.27
C MET A 93 -2.73 5.04 0.13
N ASP A 94 -4.00 5.17 0.53
CA ASP A 94 -4.53 6.44 1.01
C ASP A 94 -3.84 6.86 2.32
N ALA A 95 -3.09 7.95 2.26
CA ALA A 95 -2.32 8.43 3.40
C ALA A 95 -3.21 9.03 4.50
N GLU A 96 -4.41 9.53 4.17
CA GLU A 96 -5.32 10.11 5.15
C GLU A 96 -5.76 9.06 6.19
N ASN A 97 -5.95 7.83 5.74
CA ASN A 97 -6.47 6.74 6.55
C ASN A 97 -5.40 5.78 7.07
N PHE A 98 -4.13 5.97 6.67
CA PHE A 98 -3.03 5.12 7.10
C PHE A 98 -2.41 5.58 8.43
N PRO A 99 -2.18 4.69 9.42
CA PRO A 99 -1.77 5.13 10.75
C PRO A 99 -0.34 5.67 10.77
N VAL A 100 -0.14 6.85 11.37
CA VAL A 100 1.19 7.45 11.58
C VAL A 100 2.12 6.52 12.35
N SER A 101 1.60 5.77 13.31
CA SER A 101 2.37 4.79 14.10
C SER A 101 2.96 3.65 13.27
N LEU A 102 2.50 3.47 12.04
CA LEU A 102 2.98 2.45 11.10
C LEU A 102 3.68 3.05 9.88
N GLY A 103 4.08 4.33 9.95
CA GLY A 103 4.73 5.05 8.86
C GLY A 103 3.79 5.86 7.97
N GLY A 104 2.54 6.06 8.38
CA GLY A 104 1.60 6.98 7.72
C GLY A 104 2.07 8.44 7.77
N LEU A 105 1.52 9.25 6.87
CA LEU A 105 1.85 10.67 6.81
C LEU A 105 1.15 11.41 7.94
N ALA A 106 1.89 12.29 8.63
CA ALA A 106 1.27 13.15 9.63
C ALA A 106 0.23 14.03 8.94
N PRO A 107 -0.98 14.21 9.51
CA PRO A 107 -1.99 15.05 8.90
C PRO A 107 -1.43 16.45 8.68
N ALA A 108 -1.57 16.96 7.45
CA ALA A 108 -1.14 18.31 7.13
C ALA A 108 -1.79 19.28 8.12
N LYS A 109 -0.98 20.11 8.80
CA LYS A 109 -1.51 21.20 9.61
C LYS A 109 -2.40 22.04 8.69
N LYS A 110 -3.70 22.06 8.94
CA LYS A 110 -4.60 23.02 8.31
C LYS A 110 -4.10 24.40 8.75
N THR A 111 -3.37 25.08 7.88
CA THR A 111 -3.20 26.52 8.00
C THR A 111 -4.57 27.11 7.72
N ASP A 112 -5.23 27.54 8.78
CA ASP A 112 -6.41 28.39 8.67
C ASP A 112 -6.01 29.60 7.83
N LYS A 113 -6.60 29.71 6.64
CA LYS A 113 -6.53 30.94 5.86
C LYS A 113 -7.46 31.93 6.54
N GLU A 114 -6.88 32.91 7.22
CA GLU A 114 -7.54 34.19 7.55
C GLU A 114 -8.10 34.87 6.30
#